data_AF-H2YKA2-F1
#
_entry.id   AF-H2YKA2-F1
#
_cell.length_a   1.000
_cell.length_b   1.000
_cell.length_c   1.000
_cell.angle_alpha   90.00
_cell.angle_beta   90.00
_cell.angle_gamma   90.00
#
_symmetry.space_group_name_H-M   'P 1'
#
loop_
_entity.id
_entity.type
_entity.pdbx_description
1 polymer ?
#
loop_
_entity_poly.entity_id
_entity_poly.type
_entity_poly.pdbx_seq_one_letter_code
_entity_poly.pdbx_strand_id
1 'polypeptide(L)' 'MVFNISPAKRIEGIDKNVWIEFTTLAAEHKAVNLGQGFPDFSPPTYLKEILSKLVVNGDEMMNQYTRGF' A
#
# COMPACT_ATOMS: atom_id res chain seq x y z
N MET A 1 -6.33 16.11 -31.69
CA MET A 1 -5.54 14.89 -31.94
C MET A 1 -5.63 14.04 -30.67
N VAL A 2 -6.27 12.88 -30.73
CA VAL A 2 -6.34 11.94 -29.60
C VAL A 2 -5.22 10.93 -29.80
N PHE A 3 -4.26 10.88 -28.88
CA PHE A 3 -3.22 9.85 -28.90
C PHE A 3 -3.81 8.56 -28.35
N ASN A 4 -3.91 7.53 -29.20
CA ASN A 4 -4.22 6.19 -28.74
C ASN A 4 -2.94 5.55 -28.20
N ILE A 5 -2.66 5.76 -26.91
CA ILE A 5 -1.48 5.22 -26.25
C ILE A 5 -1.79 3.78 -25.84
N SER A 6 -1.14 2.82 -26.49
CA SER A 6 -1.19 1.42 -26.07
C SER A 6 -0.06 1.09 -25.08
N PRO A 7 -0.29 0.17 -24.13
CA PRO A 7 0.77 -0.35 -23.27
C PRO A 7 1.92 -0.97 -24.08
N ALA A 8 3.12 -0.97 -23.52
CA ALA A 8 4.26 -1.65 -24.13
C ALA A 8 4.01 -3.17 -24.19
N LYS A 9 4.48 -3.85 -25.25
CA LYS A 9 4.29 -5.31 -25.42
C LYS A 9 4.71 -6.16 -24.21
N ARG A 10 5.74 -5.74 -23.46
CA ARG A 10 6.23 -6.47 -22.27
C ARG A 10 5.21 -6.56 -21.11
N ILE A 11 4.19 -5.69 -21.12
CA ILE A 11 3.12 -5.68 -20.12
C ILE A 11 1.78 -6.11 -20.73
N GLU A 12 1.79 -6.60 -21.97
CA GLU A 12 0.60 -7.16 -22.61
C GLU A 12 0.14 -8.40 -21.84
N GLY A 13 -1.15 -8.46 -21.50
CA GLY A 13 -1.74 -9.52 -20.67
C GLY A 13 -1.58 -9.31 -19.14
N ILE A 14 -0.83 -8.31 -18.70
CA ILE A 14 -0.81 -7.88 -17.29
C ILE A 14 -1.95 -6.86 -17.12
N ASP A 15 -3.08 -7.33 -16.59
CA ASP A 15 -4.23 -6.46 -16.30
C ASP A 15 -4.30 -6.15 -14.80
N LYS A 16 -5.09 -6.91 -14.03
CA LYS A 16 -5.27 -6.71 -12.58
C LYS A 16 -4.71 -7.88 -11.77
N ASN A 17 -4.25 -7.59 -10.57
CA ASN A 17 -3.89 -8.63 -9.62
C ASN A 17 -5.12 -9.07 -8.80
N VAL A 18 -5.10 -10.31 -8.32
CA VAL A 18 -6.17 -10.91 -7.51
C VAL A 18 -6.45 -10.10 -6.24
N TRP A 19 -5.44 -9.44 -5.67
CA TRP A 19 -5.60 -8.64 -4.46
C TRP A 19 -6.54 -7.45 -4.69
N ILE A 20 -6.44 -6.76 -5.83
CA ILE A 20 -7.33 -5.64 -6.17
C ILE A 20 -8.77 -6.12 -6.24
N GLU A 21 -9.00 -7.24 -6.94
CA GLU A 21 -10.34 -7.81 -7.12
C GLU A 21 -10.97 -8.25 -5.79
N PHE A 22 -10.28 -9.08 -5.02
CA PHE A 22 -10.82 -9.59 -3.75
C PHE A 22 -10.91 -8.52 -2.64
N THR A 23 -10.02 -7.52 -2.62
CA THR A 23 -10.16 -6.38 -1.68
C THR A 23 -11.44 -5.61 -1.97
N THR A 24 -11.69 -5.33 -3.25
CA THR A 24 -12.86 -4.57 -3.70
C THR A 24 -14.13 -5.33 -3.35
N LEU A 25 -14.18 -6.63 -3.69
CA LEU A 25 -15.31 -7.50 -3.39
C LEU A 25 -15.60 -7.59 -1.88
N ALA A 26 -14.57 -7.77 -1.04
CA ALA A 26 -14.73 -7.84 0.41
C ALA A 26 -15.27 -6.52 0.98
N ALA A 27 -14.80 -5.37 0.47
CA ALA A 27 -15.27 -4.06 0.90
C ALA A 27 -16.72 -3.79 0.47
N GLU A 28 -17.10 -4.11 -0.77
CA GLU A 28 -18.45 -3.92 -1.32
C GLU A 28 -19.50 -4.73 -0.55
N HIS A 29 -19.18 -5.98 -0.22
CA HIS A 29 -20.10 -6.88 0.48
C HIS A 29 -19.97 -6.83 2.01
N LYS A 30 -19.05 -6.01 2.56
CA LYS A 30 -18.71 -6.01 4.00
C LYS A 30 -18.42 -7.41 4.53
N ALA A 31 -17.78 -8.23 3.70
CA ALA A 31 -17.48 -9.62 4.01
C ALA A 31 -16.31 -9.71 5.01
N VAL A 32 -16.27 -10.78 5.80
CA VAL A 32 -15.10 -11.09 6.63
C VAL A 32 -13.93 -11.43 5.70
N ASN A 33 -12.87 -10.63 5.76
CA ASN A 33 -11.69 -10.80 4.91
C ASN A 33 -10.66 -11.70 5.59
N LEU A 34 -10.66 -12.98 5.24
CA LEU A 34 -9.62 -13.96 5.62
C LEU A 34 -8.61 -14.21 4.50
N GLY A 35 -8.70 -13.48 3.38
CA GLY A 35 -7.85 -13.67 2.21
C GLY A 35 -6.56 -12.86 2.27
N GLN A 36 -6.62 -11.63 2.78
CA GLN A 36 -5.46 -10.76 2.90
C GLN A 36 -4.78 -10.92 4.27
N GLY A 37 -3.49 -11.20 4.26
CA GLY A 37 -2.68 -11.44 5.47
C GLY A 37 -2.28 -10.15 6.20
N PHE A 38 -3.23 -9.31 6.59
CA PHE A 38 -2.98 -8.19 7.52
C PHE A 38 -3.74 -8.40 8.83
N PRO A 39 -3.21 -7.92 9.98
CA PRO A 39 -3.91 -8.01 11.26
C PRO A 39 -5.23 -7.23 11.27
N ASP A 40 -6.28 -7.82 11.83
CA ASP A 40 -7.55 -7.15 12.11
C ASP A 40 -7.57 -6.43 13.49
N PHE A 41 -6.43 -6.40 14.17
CA PHE A 41 -6.21 -5.73 15.45
C PHE A 41 -5.19 -4.60 15.34
N SER A 42 -5.22 -3.68 16.31
CA SER A 42 -4.29 -2.55 16.35
C SER A 42 -2.84 -3.00 16.55
N PRO A 43 -1.87 -2.35 15.90
CA PRO A 43 -0.46 -2.59 16.19
C PRO A 43 -0.13 -2.16 17.64
N PRO A 44 0.94 -2.71 18.24
CA PRO A 44 1.43 -2.30 19.55
C PRO A 44 1.55 -0.77 19.70
N THR A 45 1.18 -0.23 20.86
CA THR A 45 1.08 1.22 21.08
C THR A 45 2.41 1.94 20.87
N TYR A 46 3.51 1.36 21.35
CA TYR A 46 4.85 1.95 21.22
C TYR A 46 5.25 2.20 19.76
N LEU A 47 4.78 1.39 18.81
CA LEU A 47 5.07 1.59 17.39
C LEU A 47 4.40 2.86 16.86
N LYS A 48 3.14 3.09 17.26
CA LYS A 48 2.39 4.30 16.87
C LYS A 48 3.02 5.55 17.49
N GLU A 49 3.45 5.46 18.73
CA GLU A 49 4.11 6.57 19.46
C GLU A 49 5.46 6.93 18.83
N ILE A 50 6.29 5.94 18.53
CA ILE A 50 7.60 6.17 17.88
C ILE A 50 7.40 6.75 16.48
N LEU A 51 6.50 6.18 15.68
CA LEU A 51 6.21 6.71 14.34
C LEU A 51 5.74 8.17 14.43
N SER A 52 4.78 8.47 15.30
CA SER A 52 4.29 9.84 15.50
C SER A 52 5.40 10.78 15.96
N LYS A 53 6.26 10.34 16.89
CA LYS A 53 7.37 11.14 17.38
C LYS A 53 8.38 11.45 16.27
N LEU A 54 8.73 10.47 15.44
CA LEU A 54 9.68 10.65 14.34
C LEU A 54 9.12 11.53 13.22
N VAL A 55 7.84 11.43 12.92
CA VAL A 55 7.19 12.27 11.89
C VAL A 55 7.08 13.72 12.35
N VAL A 56 6.73 13.98 13.62
CA VAL A 56 6.45 15.35 14.11
C VAL A 56 7.69 16.05 14.68
N ASN A 57 8.55 15.30 15.38
CA ASN A 57 9.66 15.83 16.16
C ASN A 57 11.02 15.19 15.79
N GLY A 58 11.07 14.39 14.73
CA GLY A 58 12.30 13.78 14.25
C GLY A 58 13.21 14.80 13.58
N ASP A 59 14.49 14.44 13.43
CA ASP A 59 15.43 15.17 12.57
C ASP A 59 14.86 15.25 11.14
N GLU A 60 15.05 16.37 10.44
CA GLU A 60 14.57 16.56 9.06
C GLU A 60 15.04 15.43 8.14
N MET A 61 16.22 14.87 8.39
CA MET A 61 16.80 13.75 7.64
C MET A 61 16.03 12.44 7.81
N MET A 62 15.22 12.28 8.87
CA MET A 62 14.42 11.07 9.10
C MET A 62 13.32 10.86 8.05
N ASN A 63 12.94 11.92 7.34
CA ASN A 63 11.94 11.89 6.28
C ASN A 63 12.57 12.09 4.87
N GLN A 64 13.90 12.08 4.78
CA GLN A 64 14.61 12.15 3.50
C GLN A 64 15.04 10.76 3.03
N TYR A 65 15.58 10.70 1.81
CA TYR A 65 16.17 9.47 1.29
C TYR A 65 17.21 8.91 2.27
N THR A 66 17.04 7.64 2.64
CA THR A 66 18.07 6.92 3.40
C THR A 66 19.29 6.70 2.52
N ARG A 67 20.46 6.54 3.15
CA ARG A 67 21.67 6.11 2.45
C ARG A 67 21.46 4.67 1.98
N GLY A 68 21.80 4.40 0.71
CA GLY A 68 21.99 3.03 0.24
C GLY A 68 23.28 2.45 0.84
N PHE A 69 23.28 1.16 1.14
CA PHE A 69 24.48 0.41 1.48
C PHE A 69 25.29 0.08 0.23
#